data_AF-A0A5C4K7S7-F1
#
_entry.id   AF-A0A5C4K7S7-F1
#
_cell.length_a   1.000
_cell.length_b   1.000
_cell.length_c   1.000
_cell.angle_alpha   90.00
_cell.angle_beta   90.00
_cell.angle_gamma   90.00
#
_symmetry.space_group_name_H-M   'P 1'
#
loop_
_entity.id
_entity.type
_entity.pdbx_description
1 polymer ?
#
loop_
_entity_poly.entity_id
_entity_poly.type
_entity_poly.pdbx_seq_one_letter_code
_entity_poly.pdbx_strand_id
1 'polypeptide(L)'
;MAPLTVYYVAIDDNGISGPRIGCGDSLVATTTAPVRFTDQVGPSVGALLANKSRDVGMSGLVNVLYQSDLRYVGGELDGSTITIYLEGQFMLGGVCDIPRAKAQLEYTAMTAAGATSARVFVNGRPIDEVLSLK
;
A
#
# COMPACT_ATOMS: atom_id res chain seq x y z
N MET A 1 -6.65 -15.96 -14.73
CA MET A 1 -5.39 -15.44 -14.18
C MET A 1 -5.26 -14.02 -14.64
N ALA A 2 -4.91 -13.09 -13.77
CA ALA A 2 -4.71 -11.69 -14.12
C ALA A 2 -3.59 -11.10 -13.24
N PRO A 3 -2.89 -10.07 -13.71
CA PRO A 3 -1.95 -9.32 -12.87
C PRO A 3 -2.72 -8.61 -11.74
N LEU A 4 -2.04 -8.44 -10.60
CA LEU A 4 -2.51 -7.61 -9.49
C LEU A 4 -1.89 -6.21 -9.64
N THR A 5 -2.63 -5.18 -9.26
CA THR A 5 -2.09 -3.81 -9.20
C THR A 5 -1.61 -3.52 -7.78
N VAL A 6 -0.35 -3.10 -7.66
CA VAL A 6 0.25 -2.67 -6.39
C VAL A 6 0.95 -1.33 -6.57
N TYR A 7 0.96 -0.51 -5.53
CA TYR A 7 1.51 0.84 -5.60
C TYR A 7 2.85 0.96 -4.86
N TYR A 8 3.81 1.60 -5.52
CA TYR A 8 5.12 1.96 -4.99
C TYR A 8 5.36 3.46 -5.12
N VAL A 9 6.46 3.95 -4.56
CA VAL A 9 6.72 5.38 -4.43
C VAL A 9 7.88 5.81 -5.34
N ALA A 10 7.69 6.86 -6.13
CA ALA A 10 8.78 7.62 -6.74
C ALA A 10 9.18 8.76 -5.80
N ILE A 11 10.44 8.80 -5.37
CA ILE A 11 10.90 9.76 -4.35
C ILE A 11 11.16 11.13 -4.98
N ASP A 12 10.66 12.19 -4.35
CA ASP A 12 10.95 13.61 -4.66
C ASP A 12 10.75 14.02 -6.13
N ASP A 13 9.84 13.35 -6.83
CA ASP A 13 9.47 13.66 -8.21
C ASP A 13 8.28 14.63 -8.30
N ASN A 14 7.78 15.12 -7.16
CA ASN A 14 6.79 16.17 -7.02
C ASN A 14 5.46 15.95 -7.78
N GLY A 15 5.02 14.70 -7.92
CA GLY A 15 3.78 14.36 -8.62
C GLY A 15 3.96 14.12 -10.13
N ILE A 16 5.20 14.03 -10.62
CA ILE A 16 5.47 13.81 -12.06
C ILE A 16 5.03 12.42 -12.50
N SER A 17 5.31 11.38 -11.70
CA SER A 17 5.04 9.98 -12.11
C SER A 17 3.66 9.48 -11.72
N GLY A 18 2.91 10.23 -10.91
CA GLY A 18 1.59 9.84 -10.41
C GLY A 18 1.03 10.82 -9.38
N PRO A 19 -0.07 10.47 -8.68
CA PRO A 19 -0.62 11.31 -7.64
C PRO A 19 0.44 11.69 -6.60
N ARG A 20 0.55 13.00 -6.33
CA ARG A 20 1.48 13.52 -5.34
C ARG A 20 1.05 13.10 -3.93
N ILE A 21 2.01 12.62 -3.15
CA ILE A 21 1.83 12.22 -1.75
C ILE A 21 2.93 12.83 -0.87
N GLY A 22 2.60 13.02 0.41
CA GLY A 22 3.58 13.30 1.46
C GLY A 22 4.60 14.40 1.12
N CYS A 23 5.88 14.04 1.23
CA CYS A 23 7.03 14.96 1.14
C CYS A 23 7.40 15.40 -0.28
N GLY A 24 6.47 15.37 -1.24
CA GLY A 24 6.77 15.64 -2.65
C GLY A 24 7.07 14.38 -3.46
N ASP A 25 6.58 13.23 -3.03
CA ASP A 25 6.73 11.98 -3.76
C ASP A 25 5.52 11.74 -4.67
N SER A 26 5.64 10.79 -5.61
CA SER A 26 4.50 10.26 -6.37
C SER A 26 4.20 8.83 -6.02
N LEU A 27 2.92 8.48 -6.08
CA LEU A 27 2.48 7.10 -6.02
C LEU A 27 2.31 6.52 -7.42
N VAL A 28 2.96 5.39 -7.69
CA VAL A 28 3.05 4.78 -9.02
C VAL A 28 2.47 3.37 -9.00
N ALA A 29 1.50 3.12 -9.89
CA ALA A 29 0.91 1.81 -10.07
C ALA A 29 1.88 0.87 -10.81
N THR A 30 2.01 -0.35 -10.31
CA THR A 30 2.78 -1.42 -10.94
C THR A 30 1.95 -2.70 -10.98
N THR A 31 2.32 -3.64 -11.84
CA THR A 31 1.60 -4.90 -12.00
C THR A 31 2.48 -6.10 -11.67
N THR A 32 1.91 -7.08 -10.98
CA THR A 32 2.56 -8.37 -10.74
C THR A 32 2.52 -9.24 -11.99
N ALA A 33 3.25 -10.36 -11.99
CA ALA A 33 2.94 -11.45 -12.90
C ALA A 33 1.48 -11.95 -12.70
N PRO A 34 0.83 -12.54 -13.72
CA PRO A 34 -0.53 -13.04 -13.58
C PRO A 34 -0.65 -14.14 -12.53
N VAL A 35 -1.62 -14.01 -11.63
CA VAL A 35 -1.91 -14.98 -10.56
C VAL A 35 -3.37 -15.43 -10.60
N ARG A 36 -3.68 -16.51 -9.86
CA ARG A 36 -5.06 -16.98 -9.63
C ARG A 36 -5.56 -16.44 -8.29
N PHE A 37 -6.78 -15.92 -8.27
CA PHE A 37 -7.41 -15.38 -7.08
C PHE A 37 -8.93 -15.45 -7.20
N THR A 38 -9.62 -15.40 -6.05
CA THR A 38 -11.07 -15.30 -5.93
C THR A 38 -11.53 -13.87 -5.66
N ASP A 39 -10.72 -13.08 -4.95
CA ASP A 39 -10.82 -11.64 -4.75
C ASP A 39 -9.47 -10.97 -5.06
N GLN A 40 -9.45 -9.70 -5.44
CA GLN A 40 -8.21 -9.00 -5.77
C GLN A 40 -7.54 -8.34 -4.58
N VAL A 41 -8.30 -8.00 -3.52
CA VAL A 41 -7.83 -7.16 -2.42
C VAL A 41 -6.77 -7.87 -1.60
N GLY A 42 -7.08 -9.06 -1.08
CA GLY A 42 -6.15 -9.82 -0.24
C GLY A 42 -4.84 -10.13 -0.96
N PRO A 43 -4.86 -10.67 -2.18
CA PRO A 43 -3.66 -10.93 -2.96
C PRO A 43 -2.85 -9.68 -3.32
N SER A 44 -3.49 -8.54 -3.67
CA SER A 44 -2.76 -7.31 -4.02
C SER A 44 -2.04 -6.73 -2.79
N VAL A 45 -2.75 -6.61 -1.67
CA VAL A 45 -2.15 -6.14 -0.42
C VAL A 45 -1.08 -7.12 0.06
N GLY A 46 -1.34 -8.43 -0.03
CA GLY A 46 -0.37 -9.47 0.28
C GLY A 46 0.90 -9.38 -0.57
N ALA A 47 0.77 -9.14 -1.88
CA ALA A 47 1.91 -8.99 -2.79
C ALA A 47 2.76 -7.75 -2.45
N LEU A 48 2.11 -6.63 -2.12
CA LEU A 48 2.79 -5.41 -1.64
C LEU A 48 3.60 -5.69 -0.37
N LEU A 49 2.99 -6.36 0.62
CA LEU A 49 3.62 -6.67 1.92
C LEU A 49 4.70 -7.75 1.83
N ALA A 50 4.57 -8.68 0.88
CA ALA A 50 5.54 -9.75 0.62
C ALA A 50 6.82 -9.24 -0.06
N ASN A 51 6.78 -8.10 -0.74
CA ASN A 51 7.98 -7.49 -1.31
C ASN A 51 8.86 -6.88 -0.20
N LYS A 52 9.84 -7.66 0.28
CA LYS A 52 10.82 -7.23 1.29
C LYS A 52 12.06 -6.53 0.71
N SER A 53 12.02 -6.14 -0.57
CA SER A 53 13.05 -5.27 -1.18
C SER A 53 12.62 -3.82 -1.07
N ARG A 54 13.52 -2.94 -0.62
CA ARG A 54 13.28 -1.49 -0.64
C ARG A 54 13.16 -0.99 -2.06
N ASP A 55 14.13 -1.32 -2.92
CA ASP A 55 14.16 -0.87 -4.30
C ASP A 55 13.44 -1.89 -5.19
N VAL A 56 12.50 -1.41 -5.99
CA VAL A 56 11.63 -2.25 -6.82
C VAL A 56 12.31 -2.50 -8.16
N GLY A 57 13.14 -3.53 -8.21
CA GLY A 57 13.95 -3.83 -9.39
C GLY A 57 14.85 -2.65 -9.79
N MET A 58 14.88 -2.32 -11.08
CA MET A 58 15.63 -1.17 -11.63
C MET A 58 14.72 0.03 -11.94
N SER A 59 13.52 0.08 -11.37
CA SER A 59 12.50 1.09 -11.72
C SER A 59 12.74 2.47 -11.11
N GLY A 60 13.59 2.57 -10.07
CA GLY A 60 13.70 3.76 -9.22
C GLY A 60 12.54 3.93 -8.22
N LEU A 61 11.56 3.03 -8.22
CA LEU A 61 10.47 3.02 -7.24
C LEU A 61 10.91 2.34 -5.94
N VAL A 62 10.34 2.80 -4.83
CA VAL A 62 10.62 2.26 -3.50
C VAL A 62 9.37 1.67 -2.84
N ASN A 63 9.58 0.62 -2.06
CA ASN A 63 8.62 0.08 -1.11
C ASN A 63 9.02 0.51 0.31
N VAL A 64 8.26 1.41 0.95
CA VAL A 64 8.59 1.81 2.34
C VAL A 64 8.15 0.77 3.38
N LEU A 65 7.33 -0.20 2.98
CA LEU A 65 6.84 -1.28 3.85
C LEU A 65 7.81 -2.46 3.93
N TYR A 66 8.97 -2.41 3.24
CA TYR A 66 9.89 -3.55 3.08
C TYR A 66 10.43 -4.12 4.39
N GLN A 67 10.57 -3.31 5.44
CA GLN A 67 10.98 -3.77 6.79
C GLN A 67 9.80 -3.99 7.74
N SER A 68 8.59 -3.58 7.34
CA SER A 68 7.41 -3.74 8.18
C SER A 68 6.99 -5.21 8.21
N ASP A 69 6.60 -5.67 9.39
CA ASP A 69 5.99 -6.98 9.58
C ASP A 69 4.48 -6.79 9.66
N LEU A 70 3.83 -6.79 8.51
CA LEU A 70 2.39 -6.61 8.39
C LEU A 70 1.79 -7.79 7.65
N ARG A 71 0.59 -8.19 8.07
CA ARG A 71 -0.17 -9.27 7.46
C ARG A 71 -1.60 -8.83 7.22
N TYR A 72 -2.11 -9.12 6.02
CA TYR A 72 -3.51 -8.95 5.70
C TYR A 72 -4.37 -9.98 6.43
N VAL A 73 -5.45 -9.54 7.07
CA VAL A 73 -6.38 -10.43 7.78
C VAL A 73 -7.80 -10.42 7.21
N GLY A 74 -8.19 -9.37 6.50
CA GLY A 74 -9.50 -9.31 5.84
C GLY A 74 -9.81 -7.96 5.25
N GLY A 75 -10.93 -7.88 4.53
CA GLY A 75 -11.42 -6.63 3.98
C GLY A 75 -12.89 -6.70 3.62
N GLU A 76 -13.53 -5.54 3.66
CA GLU A 76 -14.96 -5.38 3.45
C GLU A 76 -15.21 -4.14 2.59
N LEU A 77 -15.95 -4.33 1.49
CA LEU A 77 -16.37 -3.25 0.62
C LEU A 77 -17.78 -2.82 1.02
N ASP A 78 -17.92 -1.59 1.53
CA ASP A 78 -19.20 -0.96 1.82
C ASP A 78 -19.39 0.25 0.88
N GLY A 79 -20.39 0.14 -0.01
CA GLY A 79 -20.59 1.10 -1.09
C GLY A 79 -19.35 1.24 -1.98
N SER A 80 -18.69 2.39 -1.91
CA SER A 80 -17.45 2.69 -2.64
C SER A 80 -16.22 2.84 -1.74
N THR A 81 -16.29 2.31 -0.50
CA THR A 81 -15.21 2.36 0.48
C THR A 81 -14.74 0.95 0.81
N ILE A 82 -13.48 0.63 0.50
CA ILE A 82 -12.86 -0.62 0.95
C ILE A 82 -12.22 -0.42 2.32
N THR A 83 -12.64 -1.18 3.32
CA THR A 83 -11.93 -1.26 4.60
C THR A 83 -11.06 -2.50 4.59
N ILE A 84 -9.76 -2.37 4.85
CA ILE A 84 -8.85 -3.50 5.05
C ILE A 84 -8.36 -3.55 6.49
N TYR A 85 -8.15 -4.77 6.97
CA TYR A 85 -7.65 -5.07 8.29
C TYR A 85 -6.29 -5.74 8.16
N LEU A 86 -5.32 -5.21 8.88
CA LEU A 86 -3.97 -5.72 8.98
C LEU A 86 -3.63 -6.01 10.45
N GLU A 87 -2.67 -6.91 10.65
CA GLU A 87 -2.01 -7.12 11.93
C GLU A 87 -0.50 -6.94 11.77
N GLY A 88 0.17 -6.59 12.87
CA GLY A 88 1.63 -6.53 12.95
C GLY A 88 2.14 -5.13 13.27
N GLN A 89 3.36 -4.82 12.83
CA GLN A 89 4.09 -3.61 13.20
C GLN A 89 4.75 -2.97 11.98
N PHE A 90 4.61 -1.66 11.87
CA PHE A 90 5.37 -0.89 10.91
C PHE A 90 6.84 -0.80 11.34
N MET A 91 7.76 -0.72 10.37
CA MET A 91 9.15 -0.30 10.53
C MET A 91 9.43 0.73 9.43
N LEU A 92 9.53 2.01 9.79
CA LEU A 92 9.59 3.15 8.86
C LEU A 92 10.83 3.98 9.15
N GLY A 93 11.46 4.55 8.11
CA GLY A 93 12.75 5.23 8.20
C GLY A 93 12.69 6.72 8.54
N GLY A 94 11.49 7.32 8.60
CA GLY A 94 11.31 8.72 8.99
C GLY A 94 9.92 9.28 8.69
N VAL A 95 9.72 10.57 8.94
CA VAL A 95 8.41 11.25 8.83
C VAL A 95 7.80 11.20 7.42
N CYS A 96 8.64 11.14 6.38
CA CYS A 96 8.15 11.01 5.00
C CYS A 96 7.64 9.61 4.67
N ASP A 97 8.03 8.59 5.43
CA ASP A 97 7.56 7.22 5.21
C ASP A 97 6.14 7.00 5.75
N ILE A 98 5.67 7.85 6.68
CA ILE A 98 4.28 7.81 7.19
C ILE A 98 3.26 8.00 6.04
N PRO A 99 3.27 9.12 5.30
CA PRO A 99 2.32 9.31 4.20
C PRO A 99 2.56 8.33 3.05
N ARG A 100 3.81 7.87 2.83
CA ARG A 100 4.13 6.85 1.83
C ARG A 100 3.51 5.50 2.16
N ALA A 101 3.68 5.02 3.38
CA ALA A 101 3.16 3.74 3.86
C ALA A 101 1.63 3.71 3.79
N LYS A 102 0.99 4.79 4.26
CA LYS A 102 -0.46 4.96 4.17
C LYS A 102 -0.93 4.90 2.71
N ALA A 103 -0.34 5.70 1.83
CA ALA A 103 -0.75 5.77 0.43
C ALA A 103 -0.56 4.45 -0.31
N GLN A 104 0.56 3.74 -0.10
CA GLN A 104 0.79 2.42 -0.72
C GLN A 104 -0.31 1.42 -0.35
N LEU A 105 -0.72 1.38 0.92
CA LEU A 105 -1.78 0.47 1.40
C LEU A 105 -3.16 0.88 0.86
N GLU A 106 -3.51 2.17 0.99
CA GLU A 106 -4.82 2.68 0.61
C GLU A 106 -5.09 2.55 -0.89
N TYR A 107 -4.14 2.97 -1.74
CA TYR A 107 -4.33 2.89 -3.19
C TYR A 107 -4.32 1.44 -3.69
N THR A 108 -3.46 0.59 -3.13
CA THR A 108 -3.46 -0.83 -3.49
C THR A 108 -4.81 -1.48 -3.17
N ALA A 109 -5.35 -1.22 -1.97
CA ALA A 109 -6.66 -1.74 -1.59
C ALA A 109 -7.79 -1.15 -2.46
N MET A 110 -7.78 0.18 -2.66
CA MET A 110 -8.78 0.91 -3.44
C MET A 110 -8.87 0.39 -4.88
N THR A 111 -7.73 0.30 -5.57
CA THR A 111 -7.67 -0.18 -6.95
C THR A 111 -8.06 -1.64 -7.05
N ALA A 112 -7.60 -2.49 -6.13
CA ALA A 112 -7.96 -3.90 -6.14
C ALA A 112 -9.46 -4.14 -5.86
N ALA A 113 -10.10 -3.28 -5.07
CA ALA A 113 -11.53 -3.37 -4.77
C ALA A 113 -12.42 -2.71 -5.84
N GLY A 114 -11.86 -1.92 -6.76
CA GLY A 114 -12.64 -1.02 -7.61
C GLY A 114 -13.37 0.07 -6.81
N ALA A 115 -12.86 0.41 -5.64
CA ALA A 115 -13.42 1.40 -4.73
C ALA A 115 -12.94 2.82 -5.08
N THR A 116 -13.59 3.84 -4.53
CA THR A 116 -13.17 5.25 -4.66
C THR A 116 -12.45 5.76 -3.43
N SER A 117 -12.47 5.01 -2.34
CA SER A 117 -11.77 5.32 -1.10
C SER A 117 -11.39 4.06 -0.35
N ALA A 118 -10.38 4.15 0.51
CA ALA A 118 -9.93 3.05 1.35
C ALA A 118 -9.79 3.49 2.81
N ARG A 119 -10.03 2.57 3.74
CA ARG A 119 -9.73 2.71 5.16
C ARG A 119 -8.82 1.54 5.56
N VAL A 120 -7.78 1.84 6.32
CA VAL A 120 -6.83 0.83 6.79
C VAL A 120 -6.86 0.79 8.31
N PHE A 121 -7.07 -0.40 8.87
CA PHE A 121 -6.93 -0.69 10.28
C PHE A 121 -5.73 -1.59 10.52
N VAL A 122 -4.92 -1.29 11.52
CA VAL A 122 -3.80 -2.13 11.95
C VAL A 122 -3.96 -2.44 13.43
N ASN A 123 -3.98 -3.72 13.79
CA ASN A 123 -4.26 -4.19 15.16
C ASN A 123 -5.55 -3.57 15.75
N GLY A 124 -6.59 -3.46 14.92
CA GLY A 124 -7.89 -2.90 15.31
C GLY A 124 -7.95 -1.37 15.43
N ARG A 125 -6.87 -0.63 15.13
CA ARG A 125 -6.82 0.84 15.20
C ARG A 125 -6.71 1.48 13.82
N PRO A 126 -7.27 2.67 13.58
CA PRO A 126 -7.09 3.40 12.34
C PRO A 126 -5.60 3.64 12.05
N ILE A 127 -5.18 3.52 10.79
CA ILE A 127 -3.78 3.66 10.39
C ILE A 127 -3.17 5.01 10.81
N ASP A 128 -3.93 6.09 10.77
CA ASP A 128 -3.45 7.42 11.19
C ASP A 128 -3.06 7.45 12.67
N GLU A 129 -3.84 6.79 13.53
CA GLU A 129 -3.51 6.64 14.96
C GLU A 129 -2.21 5.85 15.11
N VAL A 130 -2.10 4.71 14.43
CA VAL A 130 -0.92 3.82 14.52
C VAL A 130 0.36 4.51 14.04
N LEU A 131 0.27 5.31 12.97
CA LEU A 131 1.42 6.01 12.40
C LEU A 131 1.80 7.28 13.15
N SER A 132 0.87 7.92 13.87
CA SER A 132 1.17 9.09 14.72
C SER A 132 2.02 8.77 15.96
N LEU A 133 2.14 7.50 16.33
CA LEU A 133 2.98 7.03 17.43
C LEU A 133 4.45 6.81 17.03
N LYS A 134 4.82 7.17 15.79
CA LYS A 134 6.15 7.00 15.21
C LYS A 134 6.79 8.33 14.88
#